data_AF-A0A2T1EN94-F1
#
_entry.id   AF-A0A2T1EN94-F1
#
_cell.length_a   1.000
_cell.length_b   1.000
_cell.length_c   1.000
_cell.angle_alpha   90.00
_cell.angle_beta   90.00
_cell.angle_gamma   90.00
#
_symmetry.space_group_name_H-M   'P 1'
#
loop_
_entity.id
_entity.type
_entity.pdbx_description
1 polymer ?
#
loop_
_entity_poly.entity_id
_entity_poly.type
_entity_poly.pdbx_seq_one_letter_code
_entity_poly.pdbx_strand_id
1 'polypeptide(L)' 'MPRKIRELKSQIAREGFIYLPKRGKGSHERWQHPLLGKTLTISGKDGDDVPLYL' A
#
# COMPACT_ATOMS: atom_id res chain seq x y z
N MET A 1 -19.02 -1.44 -5.35
CA MET A 1 -17.86 -1.94 -6.12
C MET A 1 -16.71 -2.16 -5.16
N PRO A 2 -15.95 -3.26 -5.29
CA PRO A 2 -14.77 -3.47 -4.46
C PRO A 2 -13.78 -2.33 -4.66
N ARG A 3 -13.21 -1.86 -3.55
CA ARG A 3 -12.20 -0.81 -3.55
C ARG A 3 -10.97 -1.30 -4.31
N LYS A 4 -10.33 -0.45 -5.12
CA LYS A 4 -9.13 -0.83 -5.88
C LYS A 4 -7.84 -0.55 -5.11
N ILE A 5 -6.80 -1.35 -5.36
CA ILE A 5 -5.49 -1.17 -4.72
C ILE A 5 -4.91 0.23 -4.96
N ARG A 6 -5.10 0.81 -6.16
CA ARG A 6 -4.69 2.20 -6.45
C ARG A 6 -5.33 3.24 -5.53
N GLU A 7 -6.56 3.00 -5.09
CA GLU A 7 -7.30 3.88 -4.18
C GLU A 7 -6.83 3.69 -2.74
N LEU A 8 -6.44 2.47 -2.36
CA LEU A 8 -5.78 2.20 -1.08
C LEU A 8 -4.44 2.91 -0.98
N LYS A 9 -3.58 2.77 -1.99
CA LYS A 9 -2.29 3.46 -2.08
C LYS A 9 -2.44 4.97 -1.99
N SER A 10 -3.41 5.52 -2.73
CA SER A 10 -3.71 6.96 -2.71
C SER A 10 -4.17 7.44 -1.34
N GLN A 11 -4.96 6.66 -0.59
CA GLN A 11 -5.36 7.02 0.77
C GLN A 11 -4.17 7.00 1.72
N ILE A 12 -3.42 5.90 1.80
CA ILE A 12 -2.31 5.80 2.75
C ILE A 12 -1.20 6.84 2.46
N ALA A 13 -1.00 7.18 1.18
CA ALA A 13 -0.06 8.24 0.81
C ALA A 13 -0.50 9.61 1.38
N ARG A 14 -1.81 9.92 1.37
CA ARG A 14 -2.35 11.15 2.00
C ARG A 14 -2.21 11.12 3.52
N GLU A 15 -2.36 9.94 4.13
CA GLU A 15 -2.16 9.73 5.57
C GLU A 15 -0.67 9.80 5.98
N GLY A 16 0.27 9.99 5.04
CA GLY A 16 1.70 10.17 5.31
C GLY A 16 2.55 8.90 5.20
N PHE A 17 2.01 7.82 4.63
CA PHE A 17 2.84 6.66 4.27
C PHE A 17 3.70 6.96 3.05
N ILE A 18 4.96 6.59 3.13
CA ILE A 18 5.97 6.76 2.08
C ILE A 18 6.26 5.39 1.45
N TYR A 19 6.18 5.34 0.12
CA TYR A 19 6.51 4.15 -0.65
C TYR A 19 8.02 3.84 -0.60
N LEU A 20 8.37 2.57 -0.39
CA LEU A 20 9.73 2.04 -0.29
C LEU A 20 10.04 1.12 -1.49
N PRO A 21 10.43 1.66 -2.66
CA PRO A 21 10.58 0.92 -3.91
C PRO A 21 11.64 -0.19 -3.87
N LYS A 22 12.62 -0.09 -2.97
CA LYS A 22 13.73 -1.07 -2.85
C LYS A 22 13.42 -2.25 -1.92
N ARG A 23 12.24 -2.29 -1.29
CA ARG A 23 11.84 -3.35 -0.34
C ARG A 23 10.65 -4.19 -0.80
N GLY A 24 10.06 -3.86 -1.94
CA GLY A 24 9.03 -4.66 -2.59
C GLY A 24 9.63 -5.77 -3.45
N LYS A 25 9.00 -6.96 -3.47
CA LYS A 25 9.38 -8.07 -4.37
C LYS A 25 8.14 -8.51 -5.16
N GLY A 26 8.23 -8.47 -6.48
CA GLY A 26 7.11 -8.80 -7.36
C GLY A 26 5.99 -7.76 -7.27
N SER A 27 4.76 -8.20 -7.09
CA SER A 27 3.58 -7.35 -6.89
C SER A 27 3.39 -6.86 -5.44
N HIS A 28 4.38 -7.07 -4.57
CA HIS A 28 4.35 -6.54 -3.21
C HIS A 28 5.03 -5.18 -3.14
N GLU A 29 4.32 -4.20 -2.61
CA GLU A 29 4.84 -2.88 -2.30
C GLU A 29 4.97 -2.70 -0.80
N ARG A 30 6.06 -2.07 -0.37
CA ARG A 30 6.27 -1.73 1.03
C ARG A 30 6.13 -0.24 1.22
N TRP A 31 5.43 0.15 2.27
CA TRP A 31 5.16 1.51 2.66
C TRP A 31 5.62 1.71 4.11
N GLN A 32 6.04 2.91 4.48
CA GLN A 32 6.48 3.23 5.84
C GLN A 32 5.95 4.59 6.26
N HIS A 33 5.44 4.67 7.48
CA HIS A 33 5.07 5.95 8.06
C HIS A 33 6.21 6.46 8.97
N PRO A 34 6.84 7.61 8.65
CA PRO A 34 8.04 8.08 9.36
C PRO A 34 7.78 8.36 10.84
N LEU A 35 6.62 8.91 11.19
CA LEU A 35 6.28 9.24 12.58
C LEU A 35 5.83 8.04 13.43
N LEU A 36 5.34 6.96 12.81
CA LEU A 36 4.82 5.80 13.53
C LEU A 36 5.86 4.68 13.64
N GLY A 37 6.94 4.74 12.86
CA GLY A 37 7.92 3.65 12.75
C GLY A 37 7.35 2.35 12.17
N LYS A 38 6.08 2.34 11.75
CA LYS A 38 5.38 1.17 11.21
C LYS A 38 5.57 1.06 9.71
N THR A 39 5.69 -0.17 9.23
CA THR A 39 5.70 -0.49 7.80
C THR A 39 4.46 -1.27 7.43
N LEU A 40 3.87 -0.94 6.28
CA LEU A 40 2.71 -1.59 5.70
C LEU A 40 3.14 -2.28 4.40
N THR A 41 2.64 -3.49 4.16
CA THR A 41 2.91 -4.24 2.94
C THR A 41 1.60 -4.41 2.20
N ILE A 42 1.53 -3.92 0.96
CA ILE A 42 0.37 -4.10 0.08
C ILE A 42 0.75 -5.13 -0.98
N SER A 43 -0.04 -6.19 -1.08
CA SER A 43 0.05 -7.20 -2.13
C SER A 43 -0.92 -6.87 -3.26
N GLY A 44 -0.43 -6.86 -4.50
CA GLY A 44 -1.25 -6.77 -5.70
C GLY A 44 -0.95 -5.54 -6.57
N LYS A 45 -1.52 -5.56 -7.77
CA LYS A 45 -1.40 -4.50 -8.77
C LYS A 45 -2.50 -3.46 -8.60
N ASP A 46 -2.31 -2.28 -9.16
CA ASP A 46 -3.24 -1.14 -9.05
C ASP A 46 -4.68 -1.43 -9.48
N GLY A 47 -4.88 -2.35 -10.43
CA GLY A 47 -6.19 -2.76 -10.93
C GLY A 47 -6.88 -3.85 -10.12
N ASP A 48 -6.16 -4.48 -9.18
CA ASP A 48 -6.71 -5.55 -8.35
C ASP A 48 -7.65 -4.97 -7.29
N ASP A 49 -8.59 -5.80 -6.86
CA ASP A 49 -9.48 -5.48 -5.75
C ASP A 49 -8.71 -5.58 -4.43
N VAL A 50 -8.98 -4.65 -3.52
CA VAL A 50 -8.46 -4.71 -2.16
C VAL A 50 -9.09 -5.92 -1.47
N PRO A 51 -8.26 -6.85 -0.94
CA PRO A 51 -8.77 -7.97 -0.16
C PRO A 51 -9.59 -7.48 1.04
N LEU A 52 -10.65 -8.19 1.41
CA LEU A 52 -11.54 -7.80 2.51
C LEU A 52 -10.84 -7.65 3.87
N TYR A 53 -9.64 -8.21 4.03
CA TYR A 53 -8.83 -8.14 5.25
C TYR A 53 -7.86 -6.95 5.29
N LEU A 54 -7.84 -6.09 4.26
CA LEU A 54 -6.99 -4.90 4.12
C LEU A 54 -7.84 -3.62 4.17
#